data_AF-A0A0Q0GBD2-F1
#
_entry.id   AF-A0A0Q0GBD2-F1
#
_cell.length_a   1.000
_cell.length_b   1.000
_cell.length_c   1.000
_cell.angle_alpha   90.00
_cell.angle_beta   90.00
_cell.angle_gamma   90.00
#
_symmetry.space_group_name_H-M   'P 1'
#
loop_
_entity.id
_entity.type
_entity.pdbx_description
1 polymer ?
#
loop_
_entity_poly.entity_id
_entity_poly.type
_entity_poly.pdbx_seq_one_letter_code
_entity_poly.pdbx_strand_id
1 'polypeptide(L)'
;MVRIGKLTVLFFCILFSPLVHAYPLNTDKITLKDDDLWRPVTAFNTTPSAQQVITSYKNSSEISTLLGKSGAVVTKVALNSPATGDWYVLPQANFIDVGLAFWQTEQGDIVKLADFSQTHVNQQAILMHGQAFKLPFFEPSKGYLWIYLEAKHYPTPVDLTILDEGAFLHHQFYINSISLIAISVMLTLAILALVMFLNVKQKVALFCAGYVGLHGFGWAFASGAVNAVYASPTFNKHYLGMYLFAFAVSCAGAFTYYLFNFYKEKTNKLTRALKYFSITAFVCGVCSLLMPFYVVFYTAHFLAAIWVTLSLTTGFAMLSLNDFRAKYFLFGNVLYSLSLVVYVAFHFNLINATSAEIFVLIALAIDCVCILLSLSEWLKLKHQAFNTLLYESRFDPLTQVGNRLLLDDELVKLAHSAYIIVFIDCDGIKKINDGLGHAKGDAFLINAAKLMTHHLAQDGTVFRTGGDEFIWLCKVKNKSHLPQLKTTLTQKLKALHNTIQRQWPQSGISYGIASSDECQNHTECLTLADQRMYNLKSAHKLKVC
;
A
#
# COMPACT_ATOMS: atom_id res chain seq x y z
N MET A 1 -47.85 27.36 -73.57
CA MET A 1 -48.84 27.60 -72.49
C MET A 1 -49.03 26.26 -71.76
N VAL A 2 -48.24 25.95 -70.73
CA VAL A 2 -48.37 26.36 -69.32
C VAL A 2 -49.39 25.52 -68.54
N ARG A 3 -48.83 24.67 -67.66
CA ARG A 3 -49.34 24.16 -66.36
C ARG A 3 -50.50 23.14 -66.34
N ILE A 4 -50.11 21.87 -66.25
CA ILE A 4 -50.75 20.92 -65.31
C ILE A 4 -49.94 21.03 -64.00
N GLY A 5 -50.54 21.66 -63.00
CA GLY A 5 -49.90 21.96 -61.71
C GLY A 5 -50.44 21.08 -60.59
N LYS A 6 -49.51 20.40 -59.91
CA LYS A 6 -49.47 20.11 -58.46
C LYS A 6 -50.76 19.56 -57.82
N LEU A 7 -50.83 18.23 -57.69
CA LEU A 7 -51.52 17.60 -56.56
C LEU A 7 -50.84 16.28 -56.17
N THR A 8 -49.57 16.35 -55.75
CA THR A 8 -48.81 15.19 -55.23
C THR A 8 -47.76 15.63 -54.21
N VAL A 9 -48.16 16.42 -53.22
CA VAL A 9 -47.37 16.64 -52.00
C VAL A 9 -48.33 16.80 -50.83
N LEU A 10 -48.85 15.69 -50.28
CA LEU A 10 -49.45 15.68 -48.95
C LEU A 10 -49.58 14.24 -48.43
N PHE A 11 -48.46 13.53 -48.30
CA PHE A 11 -48.45 12.20 -47.65
C PHE A 11 -47.13 11.92 -46.94
N PHE A 12 -46.67 12.85 -46.10
CA PHE A 12 -45.64 12.60 -45.08
C PHE A 12 -45.75 13.71 -44.04
N CYS A 13 -46.39 13.45 -42.89
CA CYS A 13 -46.19 14.19 -41.62
C CYS A 13 -47.10 13.78 -40.45
N ILE A 14 -47.90 12.71 -40.52
CA ILE A 14 -48.80 12.38 -39.41
C ILE A 14 -48.63 10.92 -38.97
N LEU A 15 -47.61 10.70 -38.13
CA LEU A 15 -47.63 9.65 -37.11
C LEU A 15 -47.17 10.33 -35.81
N PHE A 16 -48.12 10.97 -35.15
CA PHE A 16 -47.99 11.51 -33.80
C PHE A 16 -47.54 10.38 -32.86
N SER A 17 -46.27 10.42 -32.47
CA SER A 17 -45.90 9.95 -31.14
C SER A 17 -46.62 10.84 -30.11
N PRO A 18 -46.97 10.36 -28.90
CA PRO A 18 -47.61 11.21 -27.90
C PRO A 18 -46.78 12.48 -27.68
N LEU A 19 -47.43 13.60 -27.35
CA LEU A 19 -46.80 14.87 -27.00
C LEU A 19 -45.83 14.66 -25.83
N VAL A 20 -44.59 14.28 -26.12
CA VAL A 20 -43.49 14.34 -25.16
C VAL A 20 -43.24 15.82 -24.92
N HIS A 21 -43.53 16.28 -23.70
CA HIS A 21 -43.22 17.65 -23.30
C HIS A 21 -41.72 17.86 -23.45
N ALA A 22 -41.31 18.83 -24.27
CA ALA A 22 -39.90 19.12 -24.47
C ALA A 22 -39.32 19.73 -23.19
N TYR A 23 -38.20 19.20 -22.71
CA TYR A 23 -37.54 19.73 -21.52
C TYR A 23 -36.90 21.08 -21.84
N PRO A 24 -37.27 22.17 -21.14
CA PRO A 24 -36.65 23.47 -21.33
C PRO A 24 -35.27 23.50 -20.69
N LEU A 25 -34.25 23.86 -21.45
CA LEU A 25 -32.88 24.07 -20.98
C LEU A 25 -32.73 25.50 -20.42
N ASN A 26 -33.37 25.75 -19.28
CA ASN A 26 -33.38 27.06 -18.62
C ASN A 26 -32.90 27.02 -17.15
N THR A 27 -32.60 25.83 -16.62
CA THR A 27 -32.01 25.60 -15.30
C THR A 27 -30.61 25.01 -15.46
N ASP A 28 -29.75 25.21 -14.48
CA ASP A 28 -28.36 24.72 -14.46
C ASP A 28 -28.23 23.19 -14.64
N LYS A 29 -29.25 22.43 -14.23
CA LYS A 29 -29.28 20.97 -14.31
C LYS A 29 -30.67 20.41 -14.65
N ILE A 30 -30.67 19.37 -15.48
CA ILE A 30 -31.82 18.48 -15.73
C ILE A 30 -31.38 17.04 -15.50
N THR A 31 -32.24 16.20 -14.91
CA THR A 31 -31.95 14.76 -14.75
C THR A 31 -33.17 13.95 -15.14
N LEU A 32 -33.01 13.06 -16.11
CA LEU A 32 -33.99 12.07 -16.53
C LEU A 32 -33.59 10.74 -15.91
N LYS A 33 -34.53 10.13 -15.16
CA LYS A 33 -34.30 8.85 -14.50
C LYS A 33 -34.36 7.70 -15.51
N ASP A 34 -33.59 6.66 -15.26
CA ASP A 34 -33.70 5.36 -15.92
C ASP A 34 -35.00 4.65 -15.50
N ASP A 35 -36.11 5.19 -15.99
CA ASP A 35 -37.48 4.70 -15.80
C ASP A 35 -38.22 4.88 -17.14
N ASP A 36 -38.36 3.78 -17.88
CA ASP A 36 -38.88 3.75 -19.27
C ASP A 36 -38.14 4.69 -20.26
N LEU A 37 -36.89 5.06 -19.94
CA LEU A 37 -36.08 5.99 -20.73
C LEU A 37 -35.44 5.33 -21.96
N TRP A 38 -35.06 4.05 -21.86
CA TRP A 38 -34.25 3.36 -22.85
C TRP A 38 -35.05 2.32 -23.62
N ARG A 39 -34.65 2.07 -24.87
CA ARG A 39 -35.23 1.03 -25.74
C ARG A 39 -34.12 0.08 -26.21
N PRO A 40 -34.18 -1.23 -25.91
CA PRO A 40 -33.16 -2.19 -26.33
C PRO A 40 -33.19 -2.43 -27.84
N VAL A 41 -32.03 -2.47 -28.46
CA VAL A 41 -31.89 -2.69 -29.91
C VAL A 41 -30.83 -3.75 -30.19
N THR A 42 -30.86 -4.30 -31.41
CA THR A 42 -29.78 -5.19 -31.85
C THR A 42 -28.52 -4.38 -32.09
N ALA A 43 -27.40 -4.81 -31.49
CA ALA A 43 -26.10 -4.16 -31.67
C ALA A 43 -25.67 -4.19 -33.14
N PHE A 44 -25.02 -3.11 -33.58
CA PHE A 44 -24.57 -2.98 -34.96
C PHE A 44 -23.12 -3.46 -35.10
N ASN A 45 -22.80 -4.17 -36.19
CA ASN A 45 -21.44 -4.65 -36.46
C ASN A 45 -20.44 -3.52 -36.76
N THR A 46 -20.95 -2.36 -37.17
CA THR A 46 -20.19 -1.14 -37.47
C THR A 46 -20.88 0.04 -36.84
N THR A 47 -20.17 1.14 -36.62
CA THR A 47 -20.74 2.40 -36.09
C THR A 47 -22.02 2.78 -36.83
N PRO A 48 -23.20 2.77 -36.17
CA PRO A 48 -24.46 3.01 -36.86
C PRO A 48 -24.61 4.47 -37.31
N SER A 49 -25.24 4.64 -38.47
CA SER A 49 -25.72 5.94 -38.94
C SER A 49 -26.94 6.39 -38.14
N ALA A 50 -27.22 7.70 -38.13
CA ALA A 50 -28.37 8.24 -37.42
C ALA A 50 -29.70 7.63 -37.87
N GLN A 51 -29.84 7.35 -39.17
CA GLN A 51 -31.05 6.73 -39.73
C GLN A 51 -31.27 5.30 -39.23
N GLN A 52 -30.20 4.52 -39.06
CA GLN A 52 -30.27 3.18 -38.49
C GLN A 52 -30.68 3.22 -37.02
N VAL A 53 -30.13 4.16 -36.24
CA VAL A 53 -30.51 4.39 -34.83
C VAL A 53 -32.00 4.73 -34.73
N ILE A 54 -32.50 5.70 -35.51
CA ILE A 54 -33.90 6.11 -35.51
C ILE A 54 -34.84 4.96 -35.93
N THR A 55 -34.45 4.17 -36.93
CA THR A 55 -35.24 3.03 -37.39
C THR A 55 -35.34 1.96 -36.30
N SER A 56 -34.23 1.67 -35.62
CA SER A 56 -34.20 0.69 -34.51
C SER A 56 -35.07 1.13 -33.32
N TYR A 57 -35.07 2.42 -32.97
CA TYR A 57 -35.91 2.97 -31.91
C TYR A 57 -37.41 2.75 -32.17
N LYS A 58 -37.86 2.95 -33.42
CA LYS A 58 -39.28 2.77 -33.80
C LYS A 58 -39.76 1.33 -33.65
N ASN A 59 -38.85 0.37 -33.80
CA ASN A 59 -39.16 -1.06 -33.78
C ASN A 59 -38.99 -1.69 -32.39
N SER A 60 -38.58 -0.92 -31.38
CA SER A 60 -38.41 -1.38 -30.00
C SER A 60 -39.42 -0.72 -29.06
N SER A 61 -39.79 -1.44 -28.00
CA SER A 61 -40.50 -0.91 -26.84
C SER A 61 -39.54 -0.37 -25.78
N GLU A 62 -40.06 0.38 -24.82
CA GLU A 62 -39.33 0.84 -23.63
C GLU A 62 -39.07 -0.31 -22.66
N ILE A 63 -38.05 -0.14 -21.83
CA ILE A 63 -37.74 -1.02 -20.71
C ILE A 63 -37.65 -0.21 -19.42
N SER A 64 -38.07 -0.83 -18.33
CA SER A 64 -38.17 -0.16 -17.04
C SER A 64 -36.82 0.33 -16.48
N THR A 65 -35.73 -0.41 -16.70
CA THR A 65 -34.38 0.00 -16.28
C THR A 65 -33.30 -0.81 -17.00
N LEU A 66 -32.13 -0.20 -17.17
CA LEU A 66 -30.91 -0.85 -17.64
C LEU A 66 -30.12 -1.58 -16.56
N LEU A 67 -30.47 -1.42 -15.27
CA LEU A 67 -29.74 -2.05 -14.17
C LEU A 67 -29.57 -3.56 -14.36
N GLY A 68 -28.32 -4.01 -14.39
CA GLY A 68 -27.93 -5.41 -14.55
C GLY A 68 -28.08 -5.98 -15.97
N LYS A 69 -28.48 -5.16 -16.95
CA LYS A 69 -28.64 -5.57 -18.36
C LYS A 69 -27.33 -5.44 -19.13
N SER A 70 -27.35 -5.88 -20.38
CA SER A 70 -26.24 -5.82 -21.34
C SER A 70 -26.81 -5.60 -22.74
N GLY A 71 -25.99 -5.07 -23.65
CA GLY A 71 -26.34 -4.90 -25.06
C GLY A 71 -26.52 -3.45 -25.49
N ALA A 72 -27.10 -3.27 -26.67
CA ALA A 72 -27.29 -1.95 -27.28
C ALA A 72 -28.67 -1.37 -26.97
N VAL A 73 -28.73 -0.07 -26.74
CA VAL A 73 -29.93 0.66 -26.36
C VAL A 73 -29.96 2.02 -27.04
N VAL A 74 -31.16 2.55 -27.24
CA VAL A 74 -31.38 3.87 -27.81
C VAL A 74 -32.42 4.63 -27.00
N THR A 75 -32.21 5.94 -26.86
CA THR A 75 -33.21 6.85 -26.32
C THR A 75 -33.40 8.07 -27.23
N LYS A 76 -34.55 8.71 -27.09
CA LYS A 76 -34.96 9.93 -27.79
C LYS A 76 -35.50 10.91 -26.76
N VAL A 77 -34.85 12.06 -26.63
CA VAL A 77 -35.23 13.11 -25.67
C VAL A 77 -35.61 14.37 -26.43
N ALA A 78 -36.81 14.90 -26.19
CA ALA A 78 -37.24 16.19 -26.74
C ALA A 78 -36.67 17.33 -25.88
N LEU A 79 -35.88 18.22 -26.49
CA LEU A 79 -35.23 19.34 -25.80
C LEU A 79 -35.63 20.68 -26.45
N ASN A 80 -35.69 21.72 -25.62
CA ASN A 80 -35.93 23.09 -26.05
C ASN A 80 -34.87 24.01 -25.41
N SER A 81 -33.95 24.55 -26.21
CA SER A 81 -32.98 25.54 -25.75
C SER A 81 -33.48 26.96 -26.09
N PRO A 82 -33.90 27.75 -25.09
CA PRO A 82 -34.40 29.11 -25.33
C PRO A 82 -33.28 30.13 -25.61
N ALA A 83 -32.02 29.78 -25.36
CA ALA A 83 -30.87 30.64 -25.53
C ALA A 83 -29.70 29.90 -26.19
N THR A 84 -28.73 30.68 -26.68
CA THR A 84 -27.44 30.17 -27.17
C THR A 84 -26.56 29.76 -26.00
N GLY A 85 -25.80 28.69 -26.14
CA GLY A 85 -24.89 28.23 -25.10
C GLY A 85 -24.54 26.76 -25.25
N ASP A 86 -23.50 26.36 -24.54
CA ASP A 86 -23.01 25.00 -24.52
C ASP A 86 -23.58 24.25 -23.31
N TRP A 87 -24.17 23.08 -23.59
CA TRP A 87 -24.62 22.15 -22.58
C TRP A 87 -23.79 20.87 -22.66
N TYR A 88 -23.77 20.12 -21.58
CA TYR A 88 -23.11 18.82 -21.53
C TYR A 88 -24.11 17.76 -21.10
N VAL A 89 -24.14 16.67 -21.85
CA VAL A 89 -24.99 15.52 -21.58
C VAL A 89 -24.15 14.40 -21.00
N LEU A 90 -24.56 13.90 -19.85
CA LEU A 90 -23.88 12.89 -19.05
C LEU A 90 -24.79 11.67 -18.90
N PRO A 91 -24.61 10.63 -19.74
CA PRO A 91 -25.15 9.31 -19.45
C PRO A 91 -24.44 8.76 -18.21
N GLN A 92 -25.16 8.53 -17.12
CA GLN A 92 -24.62 8.01 -15.86
C GLN A 92 -24.35 6.50 -15.95
N ALA A 93 -23.48 6.12 -16.87
CA ALA A 93 -22.98 4.77 -17.01
C ALA A 93 -21.45 4.77 -17.08
N ASN A 94 -20.87 3.83 -16.36
CA ASN A 94 -19.48 3.42 -16.58
C ASN A 94 -19.47 2.22 -17.53
N PHE A 95 -18.37 2.01 -18.24
CA PHE A 95 -18.17 0.89 -19.19
C PHE A 95 -18.94 0.97 -20.52
N ILE A 96 -19.11 2.16 -21.08
CA ILE A 96 -19.74 2.34 -22.41
C ILE A 96 -18.75 1.97 -23.53
N ASP A 97 -19.00 0.85 -24.22
CA ASP A 97 -18.21 0.39 -25.38
C ASP A 97 -18.43 1.29 -26.60
N VAL A 98 -19.69 1.59 -26.90
CA VAL A 98 -20.10 2.48 -28.00
C VAL A 98 -21.07 3.51 -27.45
N GLY A 99 -20.77 4.79 -27.68
CA GLY A 99 -21.59 5.92 -27.26
C GLY A 99 -21.70 6.94 -28.39
N LEU A 100 -22.88 7.08 -28.97
CA LEU A 100 -23.13 8.00 -30.08
C LEU A 100 -24.29 8.94 -29.77
N ALA A 101 -24.10 10.21 -30.09
CA ALA A 101 -25.12 11.24 -29.94
C ALA A 101 -25.42 11.90 -31.28
N PHE A 102 -26.70 12.14 -31.55
CA PHE A 102 -27.18 12.85 -32.73
C PHE A 102 -28.21 13.90 -32.34
N TRP A 103 -28.19 15.04 -33.02
CA TRP A 103 -29.20 16.07 -32.90
C TRP A 103 -30.11 16.05 -34.13
N GLN A 104 -31.42 16.09 -33.91
CA GLN A 104 -32.42 16.21 -34.95
C GLN A 104 -33.23 17.51 -34.75
N THR A 105 -33.23 18.39 -35.75
CA THR A 105 -34.06 19.61 -35.73
C THR A 105 -35.55 19.28 -35.92
N GLU A 106 -36.46 20.17 -35.56
CA GLU A 106 -37.89 20.01 -35.86
C GLU A 106 -38.18 19.91 -37.38
N GLN A 107 -37.30 20.44 -38.22
CA GLN A 107 -37.38 20.35 -39.69
C GLN A 107 -36.93 18.97 -40.23
N GLY A 108 -36.32 18.14 -39.38
CA GLY A 108 -35.92 16.78 -39.70
C GLY A 108 -34.44 16.59 -40.06
N ASP A 109 -33.64 17.67 -40.08
CA ASP A 109 -32.20 17.59 -40.32
C ASP A 109 -31.50 16.92 -39.14
N ILE A 110 -30.61 15.97 -39.43
CA ILE A 110 -29.91 15.19 -38.41
C ILE A 110 -28.39 15.36 -38.55
N VAL A 111 -27.74 15.67 -37.44
CA VAL A 111 -26.29 15.85 -37.36
C VAL A 111 -25.71 14.97 -36.25
N LYS A 112 -24.58 14.31 -36.50
CA LYS A 112 -23.81 13.61 -35.45
C LYS A 112 -23.17 14.65 -34.54
N LEU A 113 -23.53 14.62 -33.25
CA LEU A 113 -22.97 15.51 -32.23
C LEU A 113 -21.61 15.00 -31.75
N ALA A 114 -21.58 13.74 -31.30
CA ALA A 114 -20.41 13.21 -30.62
C ALA A 114 -20.27 11.69 -30.79
N ASP A 115 -19.02 11.26 -30.74
CA ASP A 115 -18.62 9.90 -30.43
C ASP A 115 -17.96 9.93 -29.05
N PHE A 116 -18.73 9.54 -28.03
CA PHE A 116 -18.29 9.48 -26.64
C PHE A 116 -18.05 8.04 -26.19
N SER A 117 -17.80 7.14 -27.14
CA SER A 117 -17.35 5.78 -26.84
C SER A 117 -16.07 5.82 -26.02
N GLN A 118 -15.93 4.95 -25.02
CA GLN A 118 -14.69 4.88 -24.23
C GLN A 118 -13.49 4.34 -25.04
N THR A 119 -13.71 3.83 -26.25
CA THR A 119 -12.64 3.44 -27.18
C THR A 119 -12.19 4.60 -28.09
N HIS A 120 -12.93 5.72 -28.10
CA HIS A 120 -12.65 6.85 -28.97
C HIS A 120 -11.48 7.71 -28.45
N VAL A 121 -10.55 8.07 -29.33
CA VAL A 121 -9.29 8.75 -28.97
C VAL A 121 -9.49 10.24 -28.65
N ASN A 122 -10.39 10.91 -29.36
CA ASN A 122 -10.58 12.36 -29.24
C ASN A 122 -11.95 12.66 -28.63
N GLN A 123 -12.11 12.37 -27.34
CA GLN A 123 -13.32 12.74 -26.61
C GLN A 123 -13.34 14.26 -26.34
N GLN A 124 -14.47 14.91 -26.62
CA GLN A 124 -14.65 16.34 -26.40
C GLN A 124 -14.77 16.71 -24.91
N ALA A 125 -15.20 15.76 -24.08
CA ALA A 125 -15.39 15.94 -22.65
C ALA A 125 -14.93 14.69 -21.89
N ILE A 126 -13.93 14.84 -21.00
CA ILE A 126 -13.36 13.74 -20.23
C ILE A 126 -13.88 13.80 -18.80
N LEU A 127 -14.75 12.86 -18.43
CA LEU A 127 -15.29 12.73 -17.09
C LEU A 127 -14.87 11.37 -16.51
N MET A 128 -14.16 11.36 -15.38
CA MET A 128 -13.86 10.10 -14.71
C MET A 128 -15.12 9.48 -14.11
N HIS A 129 -15.16 8.15 -14.05
CA HIS A 129 -16.31 7.37 -13.54
C HIS A 129 -17.62 7.57 -14.31
N GLY A 130 -17.57 8.11 -15.53
CA GLY A 130 -18.74 8.32 -16.38
C GLY A 130 -18.35 8.69 -17.79
N GLN A 131 -19.31 9.17 -18.58
CA GLN A 131 -19.06 9.76 -19.89
C GLN A 131 -19.82 11.09 -20.01
N ALA A 132 -19.30 11.98 -20.86
CA ALA A 132 -19.95 13.25 -21.16
C ALA A 132 -19.72 13.60 -22.63
N PHE A 133 -20.65 14.35 -23.21
CA PHE A 133 -20.44 14.96 -24.51
C PHE A 133 -21.08 16.35 -24.59
N LYS A 134 -20.54 17.18 -25.48
CA LYS A 134 -20.99 18.55 -25.68
C LYS A 134 -22.24 18.59 -26.56
N LEU A 135 -23.20 19.42 -26.18
CA LEU A 135 -24.43 19.73 -26.89
C LEU A 135 -24.47 21.26 -27.13
N PRO A 136 -23.94 21.74 -28.27
CA PRO A 136 -23.85 23.16 -28.56
C PRO A 136 -25.15 23.71 -29.17
N PHE A 137 -25.58 24.88 -28.71
CA PHE A 137 -26.67 25.65 -29.31
C PHE A 137 -26.19 27.02 -29.79
N PHE A 138 -26.09 27.18 -31.12
CA PHE A 138 -25.70 28.44 -31.76
C PHE A 138 -26.86 29.43 -31.93
N GLU A 139 -28.09 28.91 -31.93
CA GLU A 139 -29.33 29.68 -31.97
C GLU A 139 -30.39 28.97 -31.10
N PRO A 140 -31.38 29.70 -30.56
CA PRO A 140 -32.52 29.10 -29.87
C PRO A 140 -33.18 28.06 -30.77
N SER A 141 -33.25 26.82 -30.30
CA SER A 141 -33.74 25.71 -31.11
C SER A 141 -34.43 24.65 -30.28
N LYS A 142 -35.38 24.00 -30.94
CA LYS A 142 -36.15 22.89 -30.41
C LYS A 142 -35.93 21.68 -31.30
N GLY A 143 -35.78 20.51 -30.70
CA GLY A 143 -35.40 19.31 -31.43
C GLY A 143 -35.35 18.07 -30.56
N TYR A 144 -34.76 17.02 -31.12
CA TYR A 144 -34.64 15.72 -30.48
C TYR A 144 -33.16 15.32 -30.36
N LEU A 145 -32.76 15.02 -29.14
CA LEU A 145 -31.50 14.39 -28.83
C LEU A 145 -31.66 12.88 -28.91
N TRP A 146 -30.87 12.24 -29.77
CA TRP A 146 -30.80 10.80 -29.93
C TRP A 146 -29.50 10.29 -29.34
N ILE A 147 -29.59 9.28 -28.49
CA ILE A 147 -28.41 8.67 -27.86
C ILE A 147 -28.47 7.17 -28.08
N TYR A 148 -27.40 6.60 -28.62
CA TYR A 148 -27.16 5.17 -28.72
C TYR A 148 -26.03 4.80 -27.75
N LEU A 149 -26.29 3.79 -26.91
CA LEU A 149 -25.30 3.21 -26.01
C LEU A 149 -25.17 1.72 -26.28
N GLU A 150 -23.97 1.20 -26.08
CA GLU A 150 -23.71 -0.24 -26.02
C GLU A 150 -22.71 -0.52 -24.91
N ALA A 151 -23.01 -1.49 -24.05
CA ALA A 151 -22.12 -1.95 -23.00
C ALA A 151 -22.24 -3.45 -22.77
N LYS A 152 -21.16 -4.09 -22.33
CA LYS A 152 -21.18 -5.50 -21.91
C LYS A 152 -21.97 -5.71 -20.63
N HIS A 153 -22.12 -4.68 -19.80
CA HIS A 153 -22.90 -4.73 -18.56
C HIS A 153 -23.18 -3.31 -18.06
N TYR A 154 -24.42 -3.03 -17.67
CA TYR A 154 -24.84 -1.80 -17.01
C TYR A 154 -24.97 -2.05 -15.50
N PRO A 155 -23.99 -1.64 -14.68
CA PRO A 155 -23.94 -2.01 -13.26
C PRO A 155 -24.83 -1.12 -12.37
N THR A 156 -25.35 -0.02 -12.91
CA THR A 156 -26.22 0.96 -12.24
C THR A 156 -27.35 1.36 -13.20
N PRO A 157 -28.45 1.95 -12.70
CA PRO A 157 -29.40 2.63 -13.57
C PRO A 157 -28.69 3.73 -14.37
N VAL A 158 -29.03 3.87 -15.66
CA VAL A 158 -28.38 4.85 -16.55
C VAL A 158 -29.24 6.09 -16.69
N ASP A 159 -29.20 6.94 -15.67
CA ASP A 159 -29.84 8.25 -15.69
C ASP A 159 -29.17 9.15 -16.74
N LEU A 160 -29.94 10.05 -17.37
CA LEU A 160 -29.40 11.09 -18.25
C LEU A 160 -29.39 12.43 -17.54
N THR A 161 -28.20 12.97 -17.26
CA THR A 161 -28.06 14.31 -16.69
C THR A 161 -27.61 15.30 -17.76
N ILE A 162 -28.26 16.46 -17.85
CA ILE A 162 -27.86 17.56 -18.72
C ILE A 162 -27.47 18.74 -17.83
N LEU A 163 -26.27 19.28 -18.03
CA LEU A 163 -25.70 20.37 -17.26
C LEU A 163 -25.35 21.54 -18.19
N ASP A 164 -25.47 22.76 -17.69
CA ASP A 164 -24.82 23.90 -18.36
C ASP A 164 -23.29 23.76 -18.30
N GLU A 165 -22.57 24.51 -19.14
CA GLU A 165 -21.11 24.47 -19.19
C GLU A 165 -20.42 24.76 -17.84
N GLY A 166 -20.89 25.76 -17.08
CA GLY A 166 -20.30 26.11 -15.79
C GLY A 166 -20.49 25.00 -14.74
N ALA A 167 -21.69 24.45 -14.65
CA ALA A 167 -22.02 23.33 -13.78
C ALA A 167 -21.24 22.07 -14.16
N PHE A 168 -21.07 21.80 -15.46
CA PHE A 168 -20.28 20.68 -15.95
C PHE A 168 -18.80 20.84 -15.61
N LEU A 169 -18.18 22.00 -15.91
CA LEU A 169 -16.76 22.23 -15.64
C LEU A 169 -16.45 22.11 -14.14
N HIS A 170 -17.34 22.62 -13.28
CA HIS A 170 -17.23 22.43 -11.84
C HIS A 170 -17.30 20.94 -11.48
N HIS A 171 -18.34 20.22 -11.92
CA HIS A 171 -18.49 18.80 -11.67
C HIS A 171 -17.28 17.97 -12.12
N GLN A 172 -16.82 18.20 -13.36
CA GLN A 172 -15.66 17.55 -13.96
C GLN A 172 -14.38 17.82 -13.15
N PHE A 173 -14.15 19.08 -12.74
CA PHE A 173 -12.98 19.46 -11.97
C PHE A 173 -12.90 18.68 -10.65
N TYR A 174 -14.00 18.61 -9.88
CA TYR A 174 -14.02 17.89 -8.61
C TYR A 174 -13.80 16.39 -8.77
N ILE A 175 -14.56 15.76 -9.67
CA ILE A 175 -14.46 14.31 -9.88
C ILE A 175 -13.06 13.92 -10.35
N ASN A 176 -12.54 14.60 -11.38
CA ASN A 176 -11.24 14.26 -11.95
C ASN A 176 -10.10 14.55 -10.98
N SER A 177 -10.12 15.69 -10.29
CA SER A 177 -9.05 16.08 -9.37
C SER A 177 -8.93 15.12 -8.19
N ILE A 178 -10.05 14.81 -7.53
CA ILE A 178 -10.07 13.89 -6.38
C ILE A 178 -9.61 12.50 -6.83
N SER A 179 -10.10 12.04 -7.97
CA SER A 179 -9.75 10.71 -8.49
C SER A 179 -8.26 10.59 -8.80
N LEU A 180 -7.70 11.57 -9.51
CA LEU A 180 -6.27 11.62 -9.81
C LEU A 180 -5.40 11.69 -8.57
N ILE A 181 -5.77 12.51 -7.58
CA ILE A 181 -5.03 12.61 -6.31
C ILE A 181 -5.02 11.25 -5.60
N ALA A 182 -6.18 10.64 -5.41
CA ALA A 182 -6.30 9.37 -4.69
C ALA A 182 -5.55 8.23 -5.40
N ILE A 183 -5.67 8.11 -6.72
CA ILE A 183 -4.92 7.14 -7.54
C ILE A 183 -3.41 7.39 -7.42
N SER A 184 -2.97 8.65 -7.52
CA SER A 184 -1.55 9.00 -7.43
C SER A 184 -0.96 8.68 -6.06
N VAL A 185 -1.70 8.92 -4.98
CA VAL A 185 -1.31 8.52 -3.62
C VAL A 185 -1.10 7.01 -3.57
N MET A 186 -2.10 6.21 -3.99
CA MET A 186 -1.97 4.74 -3.97
C MET A 186 -0.75 4.27 -4.78
N LEU A 187 -0.58 4.73 -6.02
CA LEU A 187 0.54 4.31 -6.86
C LEU A 187 1.90 4.72 -6.28
N THR A 188 2.00 5.90 -5.66
CA THR A 188 3.23 6.35 -4.99
C THR A 188 3.57 5.45 -3.80
N LEU A 189 2.59 5.13 -2.96
CA LEU A 189 2.78 4.24 -1.81
C LEU A 189 3.12 2.81 -2.25
N ALA A 190 2.56 2.34 -3.36
CA ALA A 190 2.90 1.05 -3.94
C ALA A 190 4.36 0.98 -4.40
N ILE A 191 4.86 2.05 -5.05
CA ILE A 191 6.28 2.17 -5.42
C ILE A 191 7.15 2.17 -4.16
N LEU A 192 6.77 2.90 -3.11
CA LEU A 192 7.53 2.91 -1.85
C LEU A 192 7.61 1.51 -1.25
N ALA A 193 6.48 0.79 -1.16
CA ALA A 193 6.44 -0.58 -0.68
C ALA A 193 7.27 -1.54 -1.55
N LEU A 194 7.29 -1.34 -2.88
CA LEU A 194 8.10 -2.12 -3.80
C LEU A 194 9.59 -1.89 -3.59
N VAL A 195 10.03 -0.63 -3.46
CA VAL A 195 11.43 -0.29 -3.14
C VAL A 195 11.84 -0.91 -1.80
N MET A 196 10.96 -0.85 -0.80
CA MET A 196 11.19 -1.52 0.50
C MET A 196 11.34 -3.04 0.32
N PHE A 197 10.53 -3.67 -0.52
CA PHE A 197 10.71 -5.09 -0.85
C PHE A 197 12.05 -5.36 -1.55
N LEU A 198 12.45 -4.53 -2.51
CA LEU A 198 13.71 -4.72 -3.23
C LEU A 198 14.92 -4.68 -2.29
N ASN A 199 14.87 -3.86 -1.24
CA ASN A 199 15.92 -3.72 -0.24
C ASN A 199 15.87 -4.80 0.85
N VAL A 200 14.70 -5.05 1.46
CA VAL A 200 14.59 -5.94 2.63
C VAL A 200 14.28 -7.40 2.23
N LYS A 201 13.78 -7.64 1.01
CA LYS A 201 13.38 -8.96 0.46
C LYS A 201 12.34 -9.71 1.30
N GLN A 202 11.54 -8.99 2.09
CA GLN A 202 10.50 -9.56 2.94
C GLN A 202 9.17 -9.67 2.20
N LYS A 203 8.54 -10.84 2.25
CA LYS A 203 7.26 -11.11 1.57
C LYS A 203 6.15 -10.13 1.95
N VAL A 204 6.11 -9.66 3.20
CA VAL A 204 5.12 -8.68 3.67
C VAL A 204 5.17 -7.39 2.84
N ALA A 205 6.35 -6.90 2.47
CA ALA A 205 6.50 -5.68 1.66
C ALA A 205 6.06 -5.91 0.20
N LEU A 206 6.35 -7.10 -0.36
CA LEU A 206 5.87 -7.46 -1.70
C LEU A 206 4.35 -7.49 -1.77
N PHE A 207 3.70 -8.15 -0.81
CA PHE A 207 2.24 -8.21 -0.76
C PHE A 207 1.61 -6.86 -0.43
N CYS A 208 2.30 -6.00 0.33
CA CYS A 208 1.88 -4.60 0.51
C CYS A 208 1.90 -3.82 -0.81
N ALA A 209 2.98 -3.95 -1.59
CA ALA A 209 3.11 -3.30 -2.90
C ALA A 209 2.03 -3.80 -3.87
N GLY A 210 1.76 -5.11 -3.89
CA GLY A 210 0.68 -5.70 -4.67
C GLY A 210 -0.71 -5.23 -4.20
N TYR A 211 -0.95 -5.18 -2.89
CA TYR A 211 -2.23 -4.75 -2.32
C TYR A 211 -2.54 -3.31 -2.74
N VAL A 212 -1.63 -2.38 -2.45
CA VAL A 212 -1.85 -0.95 -2.75
C VAL A 212 -1.79 -0.69 -4.26
N GLY A 213 -0.82 -1.28 -4.95
CA GLY A 213 -0.59 -1.03 -6.38
C GLY A 213 -1.69 -1.55 -7.29
N LEU A 214 -2.16 -2.78 -7.07
CA LEU A 214 -3.21 -3.36 -7.90
C LEU A 214 -4.56 -2.66 -7.66
N HIS A 215 -4.84 -2.16 -6.46
CA HIS A 215 -6.00 -1.29 -6.24
C HIS A 215 -5.84 0.05 -6.96
N GLY A 216 -4.66 0.69 -6.87
CA GLY A 216 -4.36 1.93 -7.58
C GLY A 216 -4.55 1.81 -9.08
N PHE A 217 -3.98 0.77 -9.70
CA PHE A 217 -4.19 0.49 -11.12
C PHE A 217 -5.63 0.10 -11.44
N GLY A 218 -6.25 -0.73 -10.59
CA GLY A 218 -7.64 -1.16 -10.75
C GLY A 218 -8.58 0.04 -10.88
N TRP A 219 -8.46 1.00 -9.96
CA TRP A 219 -9.23 2.23 -10.00
C TRP A 219 -8.81 3.18 -11.13
N ALA A 220 -7.54 3.26 -11.51
CA ALA A 220 -7.09 4.06 -12.65
C ALA A 220 -7.70 3.61 -13.98
N PHE A 221 -7.87 2.29 -14.15
CA PHE A 221 -8.59 1.75 -15.30
C PHE A 221 -10.10 1.99 -15.16
N ALA A 222 -10.71 1.59 -14.04
CA ALA A 222 -12.16 1.67 -13.85
C ALA A 222 -12.70 3.11 -13.91
N SER A 223 -11.90 4.11 -13.50
CA SER A 223 -12.29 5.53 -13.58
C SER A 223 -12.14 6.13 -14.96
N GLY A 224 -11.35 5.52 -15.85
CA GLY A 224 -10.99 6.10 -17.15
C GLY A 224 -9.77 7.01 -17.13
N ALA A 225 -9.08 7.16 -15.98
CA ALA A 225 -7.87 7.98 -15.88
C ALA A 225 -6.79 7.55 -16.89
N VAL A 226 -6.63 6.24 -17.13
CA VAL A 226 -5.67 5.72 -18.11
C VAL A 226 -6.00 6.15 -19.54
N ASN A 227 -7.29 6.25 -19.87
CA ASN A 227 -7.72 6.64 -21.22
C ASN A 227 -7.39 8.09 -21.54
N ALA A 228 -7.44 8.97 -20.55
CA ALA A 228 -7.04 10.37 -20.71
C ALA A 228 -5.55 10.52 -21.08
N VAL A 229 -4.70 9.56 -20.67
CA VAL A 229 -3.26 9.53 -20.99
C VAL A 229 -2.98 8.77 -22.28
N TYR A 230 -3.67 7.64 -22.49
CA TYR A 230 -3.45 6.75 -23.63
C TYR A 230 -4.76 6.09 -24.05
N ALA A 231 -5.39 6.61 -25.10
CA ALA A 231 -6.57 5.99 -25.72
C ALA A 231 -6.15 4.96 -26.80
N SER A 232 -6.91 3.87 -26.94
CA SER A 232 -6.74 2.88 -28.01
C SER A 232 -8.10 2.43 -28.52
N PRO A 233 -8.29 2.31 -29.85
CA PRO A 233 -9.59 1.93 -30.43
C PRO A 233 -9.88 0.42 -30.32
N THR A 234 -8.93 -0.38 -29.84
CA THR A 234 -9.00 -1.85 -29.96
C THR A 234 -9.88 -2.52 -28.91
N PHE A 235 -9.91 -2.01 -27.68
CA PHE A 235 -10.76 -2.53 -26.61
C PHE A 235 -10.98 -1.48 -25.52
N ASN A 236 -12.11 -1.59 -24.82
CA ASN A 236 -12.42 -0.71 -23.71
C ASN A 236 -11.61 -1.09 -22.46
N LYS A 237 -10.64 -0.24 -22.10
CA LYS A 237 -9.71 -0.48 -20.98
C LYS A 237 -10.35 -0.33 -19.60
N HIS A 238 -11.51 0.34 -19.50
CA HIS A 238 -12.18 0.53 -18.21
C HIS A 238 -12.49 -0.80 -17.53
N TYR A 239 -12.80 -1.82 -18.33
CA TYR A 239 -13.04 -3.17 -17.85
C TYR A 239 -11.84 -3.77 -17.11
N LEU A 240 -10.60 -3.45 -17.50
CA LEU A 240 -9.38 -4.02 -16.89
C LEU A 240 -9.33 -3.79 -15.37
N GLY A 241 -9.93 -2.70 -14.89
CA GLY A 241 -10.00 -2.40 -13.47
C GLY A 241 -10.63 -3.53 -12.67
N MET A 242 -11.76 -4.07 -13.15
CA MET A 242 -12.47 -5.15 -12.48
C MET A 242 -11.70 -6.48 -12.48
N TYR A 243 -10.90 -6.74 -13.51
CA TYR A 243 -10.05 -7.94 -13.57
C TYR A 243 -8.90 -7.87 -12.56
N LEU A 244 -8.44 -6.67 -12.19
CA LEU A 244 -7.35 -6.49 -11.24
C LEU A 244 -7.78 -6.66 -9.77
N PHE A 245 -9.03 -6.37 -9.42
CA PHE A 245 -9.46 -6.34 -8.01
C PHE A 245 -9.37 -7.71 -7.31
N ALA A 246 -9.60 -8.82 -8.01
CA ALA A 246 -9.42 -10.15 -7.42
C ALA A 246 -7.96 -10.40 -6.97
N PHE A 247 -6.99 -9.98 -7.79
CA PHE A 247 -5.57 -10.04 -7.44
C PHE A 247 -5.22 -9.07 -6.33
N ALA A 248 -5.79 -7.87 -6.35
CA ALA A 248 -5.56 -6.85 -5.33
C ALA A 248 -6.02 -7.33 -3.94
N VAL A 249 -7.21 -7.94 -3.86
CA VAL A 249 -7.77 -8.54 -2.64
C VAL A 249 -6.98 -9.78 -2.20
N SER A 250 -6.48 -10.60 -3.14
CA SER A 250 -5.55 -11.68 -2.84
C SER A 250 -4.28 -11.17 -2.15
N CYS A 251 -3.67 -10.10 -2.69
CA CYS A 251 -2.50 -9.46 -2.09
C CYS A 251 -2.83 -8.87 -0.72
N ALA A 252 -4.02 -8.30 -0.53
CA ALA A 252 -4.47 -7.81 0.78
C ALA A 252 -4.51 -8.93 1.83
N GLY A 253 -5.10 -10.08 1.49
CA GLY A 253 -5.13 -11.26 2.35
C GLY A 253 -3.73 -11.79 2.67
N ALA A 254 -2.86 -11.88 1.67
CA ALA A 254 -1.47 -12.30 1.87
C ALA A 254 -0.67 -11.30 2.72
N PHE A 255 -0.86 -10.00 2.49
CA PHE A 255 -0.25 -8.94 3.30
C PHE A 255 -0.62 -9.11 4.77
N THR A 256 -1.91 -9.23 5.09
CA THR A 256 -2.40 -9.41 6.47
C THR A 256 -1.87 -10.68 7.10
N TYR A 257 -1.81 -11.79 6.33
CA TYR A 257 -1.24 -13.05 6.77
C TYR A 257 0.24 -12.91 7.20
N TYR A 258 1.05 -12.17 6.45
CA TYR A 258 2.45 -11.93 6.79
C TYR A 258 2.67 -10.82 7.82
N LEU A 259 1.83 -9.78 7.80
CA LEU A 259 1.88 -8.66 8.73
C LEU A 259 1.77 -9.19 10.16
N PHE A 260 0.75 -10.00 10.46
CA PHE A 260 0.52 -10.51 11.81
C PHE A 260 1.24 -11.83 12.12
N ASN A 261 2.20 -12.25 11.28
CA ASN A 261 2.99 -13.47 11.46
C ASN A 261 2.17 -14.78 11.55
N PHE A 262 0.99 -14.84 10.94
CA PHE A 262 0.14 -16.03 10.98
C PHE A 262 0.78 -17.29 10.36
N TYR A 263 1.83 -17.14 9.55
CA TYR A 263 2.64 -18.27 9.06
C TYR A 263 3.32 -19.09 10.17
N LYS A 264 3.47 -18.54 11.37
CA LYS A 264 4.02 -19.25 12.54
C LYS A 264 2.97 -20.07 13.28
N GLU A 265 1.69 -19.72 13.18
CA GLU A 265 0.60 -20.34 13.96
C GLU A 265 -0.38 -21.11 13.06
N LYS A 266 -0.06 -22.37 12.78
CA LYS A 266 -0.83 -23.19 11.81
C LYS A 266 -2.21 -23.65 12.31
N THR A 267 -2.47 -23.61 13.61
CA THR A 267 -3.68 -24.19 14.23
C THR A 267 -4.86 -23.22 14.32
N ASN A 268 -4.63 -21.92 14.17
CA ASN A 268 -5.65 -20.89 14.31
C ASN A 268 -6.66 -20.92 13.13
N LYS A 269 -7.96 -20.82 13.42
CA LYS A 269 -9.03 -20.76 12.40
C LYS A 269 -8.86 -19.54 11.49
N LEU A 270 -8.52 -18.38 12.06
CA LEU A 270 -8.31 -17.13 11.31
C LEU A 270 -7.13 -17.25 10.34
N THR A 271 -6.03 -17.88 10.77
CA THR A 271 -4.87 -18.15 9.91
C THR A 271 -5.26 -18.96 8.67
N ARG A 272 -6.04 -20.04 8.84
CA ARG A 272 -6.52 -20.85 7.72
C ARG A 272 -7.45 -20.05 6.81
N ALA A 273 -8.37 -19.27 7.38
CA ALA A 273 -9.29 -18.43 6.62
C ALA A 273 -8.54 -17.44 5.73
N LEU A 274 -7.60 -16.66 6.27
CA LEU A 274 -6.80 -15.69 5.49
C LEU A 274 -5.97 -16.37 4.40
N LYS A 275 -5.31 -17.50 4.72
CA LYS A 275 -4.47 -18.22 3.76
C LYS A 275 -5.31 -18.75 2.58
N TYR A 276 -6.41 -19.45 2.86
CA TYR A 276 -7.24 -20.01 1.80
C TYR A 276 -8.00 -18.93 1.04
N PHE A 277 -8.43 -17.86 1.70
CA PHE A 277 -9.03 -16.71 1.05
C PHE A 277 -8.08 -16.08 0.03
N SER A 278 -6.82 -15.80 0.41
CA SER A 278 -5.83 -15.21 -0.49
C SER A 278 -5.58 -16.10 -1.72
N ILE A 279 -5.40 -17.41 -1.52
CA ILE A 279 -5.22 -18.37 -2.62
C ILE A 279 -6.47 -18.42 -3.52
N THR A 280 -7.66 -18.48 -2.92
CA THR A 280 -8.92 -18.55 -3.67
C THR A 280 -9.15 -17.28 -4.48
N ALA A 281 -8.92 -16.10 -3.91
CA ALA A 281 -9.02 -14.82 -4.60
C ALA A 281 -8.05 -14.74 -5.79
N PHE A 282 -6.82 -15.26 -5.64
CA PHE A 282 -5.86 -15.36 -6.75
C PHE A 282 -6.36 -16.28 -7.86
N VAL A 283 -6.83 -17.47 -7.52
CA VAL A 283 -7.38 -18.44 -8.49
C VAL A 283 -8.61 -17.86 -9.20
N CYS A 284 -9.51 -17.19 -8.47
CA CYS A 284 -10.63 -16.46 -9.06
C CYS A 284 -10.18 -15.37 -10.02
N GLY A 285 -9.10 -14.64 -9.71
CA GLY A 285 -8.50 -13.65 -10.60
C GLY A 285 -7.92 -14.26 -11.88
N VAL A 286 -7.31 -15.45 -11.81
CA VAL A 286 -6.84 -16.16 -13.01
C VAL A 286 -8.01 -16.67 -13.83
N CYS A 287 -9.02 -17.26 -13.18
CA CYS A 287 -10.21 -17.79 -13.87
C CYS A 287 -11.04 -16.66 -14.52
N SER A 288 -11.10 -15.48 -13.91
CA SER A 288 -11.88 -14.34 -14.41
C SER A 288 -11.43 -13.88 -15.79
N LEU A 289 -10.16 -14.07 -16.15
CA LEU A 289 -9.61 -13.72 -17.48
C LEU A 289 -10.30 -14.43 -18.65
N LEU A 290 -10.97 -15.56 -18.39
CA LEU A 290 -11.71 -16.35 -19.39
C LEU A 290 -13.24 -16.21 -19.27
N MET A 291 -13.72 -15.40 -18.33
CA MET A 291 -15.15 -15.28 -18.02
C MET A 291 -15.78 -14.04 -18.66
N PRO A 292 -17.10 -14.06 -18.92
CA PRO A 292 -17.84 -12.86 -19.32
C PRO A 292 -17.74 -11.75 -18.27
N PHE A 293 -17.72 -10.48 -18.71
CA PHE A 293 -17.48 -9.34 -17.83
C PHE A 293 -18.45 -9.25 -16.63
N TYR A 294 -19.73 -9.55 -16.81
CA TYR A 294 -20.70 -9.52 -15.70
C TYR A 294 -20.32 -10.51 -14.57
N VAL A 295 -19.78 -11.69 -14.91
CA VAL A 295 -19.31 -12.67 -13.92
C VAL A 295 -18.11 -12.11 -13.15
N VAL A 296 -17.18 -11.47 -13.87
CA VAL A 296 -16.00 -10.82 -13.27
C VAL A 296 -16.44 -9.71 -12.31
N PHE A 297 -17.40 -8.88 -12.72
CA PHE A 297 -17.96 -7.80 -11.93
C PHE A 297 -18.51 -8.32 -10.59
N TYR A 298 -19.42 -9.30 -10.61
CA TYR A 298 -20.00 -9.85 -9.38
C TYR A 298 -18.98 -10.61 -8.53
N THR A 299 -18.03 -11.32 -9.15
CA THR A 299 -16.97 -12.03 -8.43
C THR A 299 -16.09 -11.08 -7.63
N ALA A 300 -15.71 -9.93 -8.21
CA ALA A 300 -14.90 -8.93 -7.52
C ALA A 300 -15.61 -8.37 -6.29
N HIS A 301 -16.90 -8.04 -6.40
CA HIS A 301 -17.71 -7.55 -5.27
C HIS A 301 -17.89 -8.60 -4.18
N PHE A 302 -18.14 -9.86 -4.58
CA PHE A 302 -18.26 -10.97 -3.63
C PHE A 302 -16.96 -11.19 -2.84
N LEU A 303 -15.81 -11.18 -3.52
CA LEU A 303 -14.51 -11.28 -2.86
C LEU A 303 -14.25 -10.09 -1.92
N ALA A 304 -14.62 -8.87 -2.32
CA ALA A 304 -14.48 -7.68 -1.49
C ALA A 304 -15.36 -7.75 -0.22
N ALA A 305 -16.58 -8.28 -0.31
CA ALA A 305 -17.45 -8.47 0.86
C ALA A 305 -16.86 -9.48 1.88
N ILE A 306 -16.29 -10.58 1.38
CA ILE A 306 -15.57 -11.54 2.23
C ILE A 306 -14.33 -10.87 2.84
N TRP A 307 -13.58 -10.09 2.04
CA TRP A 307 -12.40 -9.38 2.50
C TRP A 307 -12.70 -8.42 3.65
N VAL A 308 -13.73 -7.58 3.52
CA VAL A 308 -14.19 -6.66 4.58
C VAL A 308 -14.41 -7.42 5.89
N THR A 309 -15.10 -8.56 5.82
CA THR A 309 -15.37 -9.36 7.02
C THR A 309 -14.07 -9.91 7.63
N LEU A 310 -13.17 -10.42 6.80
CA LEU A 310 -11.89 -10.97 7.26
C LEU A 310 -10.93 -9.89 7.80
N SER A 311 -10.89 -8.72 7.18
CA SER A 311 -10.01 -7.64 7.60
C SER A 311 -10.47 -7.03 8.92
N LEU A 312 -11.76 -6.78 9.10
CA LEU A 312 -12.31 -6.27 10.36
C LEU A 312 -12.13 -7.29 11.49
N THR A 313 -12.48 -8.56 11.27
CA THR A 313 -12.29 -9.61 12.29
C THR A 313 -10.82 -9.77 12.68
N THR A 314 -9.90 -9.69 11.71
CA THR A 314 -8.46 -9.71 11.99
C THR A 314 -8.02 -8.48 12.78
N GLY A 315 -8.45 -7.29 12.37
CA GLY A 315 -8.08 -6.03 13.02
C GLY A 315 -8.52 -6.00 14.49
N PHE A 316 -9.77 -6.37 14.79
CA PHE A 316 -10.25 -6.47 16.16
C PHE A 316 -9.53 -7.57 16.97
N ALA A 317 -9.32 -8.74 16.38
CA ALA A 317 -8.59 -9.82 17.05
C ALA A 317 -7.17 -9.39 17.43
N MET A 318 -6.43 -8.75 16.51
CA MET A 318 -5.05 -8.32 16.77
C MET A 318 -4.98 -7.13 17.72
N LEU A 319 -5.95 -6.23 17.68
CA LEU A 319 -6.05 -5.16 18.67
C LEU A 319 -6.29 -5.72 20.08
N SER A 320 -7.10 -6.78 20.21
CA SER A 320 -7.33 -7.46 21.51
C SER A 320 -6.07 -8.12 22.08
N LEU A 321 -5.09 -8.44 21.22
CA LEU A 321 -3.77 -8.95 21.61
C LEU A 321 -2.74 -7.84 21.86
N ASN A 322 -3.16 -6.57 21.91
CA ASN A 322 -2.30 -5.39 22.04
C ASN A 322 -1.24 -5.26 20.93
N ASP A 323 -1.52 -5.80 19.74
CA ASP A 323 -0.63 -5.61 18.59
C ASP A 323 -0.80 -4.20 18.00
N PHE A 324 0.19 -3.35 18.21
CA PHE A 324 0.12 -1.94 17.80
C PHE A 324 -0.08 -1.75 16.28
N ARG A 325 0.37 -2.71 15.46
CA ARG A 325 0.19 -2.67 13.99
C ARG A 325 -1.28 -2.70 13.60
N ALA A 326 -2.13 -3.33 14.43
CA ALA A 326 -3.56 -3.48 14.21
C ALA A 326 -4.32 -2.15 14.28
N LYS A 327 -3.79 -1.15 15.02
CA LYS A 327 -4.45 0.16 15.15
C LYS A 327 -4.63 0.85 13.80
N TYR A 328 -3.54 0.97 13.04
CA TYR A 328 -3.59 1.58 11.70
C TYR A 328 -4.37 0.70 10.72
N PHE A 329 -4.09 -0.61 10.71
CA PHE A 329 -4.75 -1.58 9.86
C PHE A 329 -6.29 -1.55 10.00
N LEU A 330 -6.78 -1.57 11.24
CA LEU A 330 -8.22 -1.55 11.53
C LEU A 330 -8.85 -0.21 11.18
N PHE A 331 -8.20 0.92 11.49
CA PHE A 331 -8.74 2.24 11.18
C PHE A 331 -9.00 2.43 9.68
N GLY A 332 -8.00 2.10 8.84
CA GLY A 332 -8.14 2.16 7.39
C GLY A 332 -9.24 1.22 6.88
N ASN A 333 -9.24 -0.03 7.36
CA ASN A 333 -10.22 -1.02 6.92
C ASN A 333 -11.65 -0.70 7.36
N VAL A 334 -11.87 -0.07 8.52
CA VAL A 334 -13.20 0.39 8.94
C VAL A 334 -13.72 1.48 8.00
N LEU A 335 -12.89 2.48 7.68
CA LEU A 335 -13.26 3.56 6.79
C LEU A 335 -13.59 3.04 5.38
N TYR A 336 -12.72 2.18 4.84
CA TYR A 336 -12.93 1.54 3.54
C TYR A 336 -14.16 0.60 3.53
N SER A 337 -14.39 -0.16 4.60
CA SER A 337 -15.55 -1.04 4.70
C SER A 337 -16.86 -0.25 4.70
N LEU A 338 -16.91 0.88 5.43
CA LEU A 338 -18.09 1.74 5.47
C LEU A 338 -18.40 2.33 4.08
N SER A 339 -17.39 2.83 3.38
CA SER A 339 -17.60 3.37 2.02
C SER A 339 -17.99 2.29 1.02
N LEU A 340 -17.43 1.08 1.13
CA LEU A 340 -17.78 -0.04 0.26
C LEU A 340 -19.23 -0.50 0.48
N VAL A 341 -19.73 -0.51 1.72
CA VAL A 341 -21.14 -0.83 2.00
C VAL A 341 -22.07 0.18 1.31
N VAL A 342 -21.77 1.47 1.39
CA VAL A 342 -22.55 2.52 0.70
C VAL A 342 -22.50 2.33 -0.82
N TYR A 343 -21.32 2.05 -1.37
CA TYR A 343 -21.12 1.82 -2.80
C TYR A 343 -21.86 0.59 -3.33
N VAL A 344 -21.79 -0.53 -2.60
CA VAL A 344 -22.54 -1.74 -2.95
C VAL A 344 -24.04 -1.47 -2.87
N ALA A 345 -24.52 -0.78 -1.83
CA ALA A 345 -25.93 -0.42 -1.71
C ALA A 345 -26.42 0.45 -2.89
N PHE A 346 -25.58 1.35 -3.41
CA PHE A 346 -25.86 2.13 -4.62
C PHE A 346 -26.02 1.23 -5.86
N HIS A 347 -25.12 0.27 -6.08
CA HIS A 347 -25.23 -0.70 -7.20
C HIS A 347 -26.48 -1.58 -7.14
N PHE A 348 -27.03 -1.81 -5.95
CA PHE A 348 -28.29 -2.54 -5.77
C PHE A 348 -29.53 -1.62 -5.72
N ASN A 349 -29.38 -0.33 -6.08
CA ASN A 349 -30.44 0.67 -6.08
C ASN A 349 -31.14 0.83 -4.71
N LEU A 350 -30.42 0.61 -3.61
CA LEU A 350 -30.93 0.77 -2.24
C LEU A 350 -30.77 2.19 -1.70
N ILE A 351 -29.81 2.95 -2.26
CA ILE A 351 -29.50 4.33 -1.86
C ILE A 351 -29.24 5.13 -3.14
N ASN A 352 -29.76 6.36 -3.22
CA ASN A 352 -29.40 7.32 -4.26
C ASN A 352 -28.18 8.13 -3.80
N ALA A 353 -27.02 7.88 -4.42
CA ALA A 353 -25.79 8.64 -4.17
C ALA A 353 -25.19 9.08 -5.52
N THR A 354 -24.86 10.35 -5.66
CA THR A 354 -24.09 10.81 -6.81
C THR A 354 -22.61 10.54 -6.57
N SER A 355 -21.94 9.89 -7.52
CA SER A 355 -20.48 9.65 -7.50
C SER A 355 -20.00 8.81 -6.31
N ALA A 356 -20.69 7.70 -6.03
CA ALA A 356 -20.37 6.78 -4.93
C ALA A 356 -18.91 6.25 -4.99
N GLU A 357 -18.37 6.14 -6.21
CA GLU A 357 -16.99 5.75 -6.50
C GLU A 357 -15.96 6.64 -5.78
N ILE A 358 -16.22 7.94 -5.69
CA ILE A 358 -15.29 8.92 -5.11
C ILE A 358 -15.11 8.66 -3.61
N PHE A 359 -16.19 8.34 -2.91
CA PHE A 359 -16.12 8.01 -1.48
C PHE A 359 -15.31 6.75 -1.23
N VAL A 360 -15.49 5.73 -2.07
CA VAL A 360 -14.68 4.50 -1.99
C VAL A 360 -13.22 4.79 -2.26
N LEU A 361 -12.93 5.60 -3.28
CA LEU A 361 -11.58 5.91 -3.70
C LEU A 361 -10.81 6.72 -2.66
N ILE A 362 -11.44 7.72 -2.03
CA ILE A 362 -10.85 8.48 -0.91
C ILE A 362 -10.58 7.55 0.27
N ALA A 363 -11.57 6.75 0.68
CA ALA A 363 -11.45 5.84 1.80
C ALA A 363 -10.34 4.80 1.57
N LEU A 364 -10.20 4.30 0.34
CA LEU A 364 -9.16 3.35 -0.04
C LEU A 364 -7.78 3.98 -0.08
N ALA A 365 -7.65 5.23 -0.52
CA ALA A 365 -6.38 5.96 -0.45
C ALA A 365 -5.92 6.15 1.00
N ILE A 366 -6.86 6.49 1.91
CA ILE A 366 -6.58 6.58 3.35
C ILE A 366 -6.23 5.21 3.93
N ASP A 367 -6.93 4.14 3.55
CA ASP A 367 -6.58 2.78 3.94
C ASP A 367 -5.15 2.44 3.50
N CYS A 368 -4.78 2.71 2.25
CA CYS A 368 -3.42 2.46 1.74
C CYS A 368 -2.33 3.20 2.54
N VAL A 369 -2.59 4.43 3.00
CA VAL A 369 -1.70 5.15 3.93
C VAL A 369 -1.58 4.38 5.25
N CYS A 370 -2.71 3.94 5.82
CA CYS A 370 -2.75 3.19 7.08
C CYS A 370 -2.04 1.83 6.98
N ILE A 371 -2.20 1.12 5.86
CA ILE A 371 -1.52 -0.13 5.55
C ILE A 371 -0.01 0.06 5.53
N LEU A 372 0.47 1.17 4.95
CA LEU A 372 1.89 1.48 4.92
C LEU A 372 2.43 1.87 6.31
N LEU A 373 1.64 2.54 7.14
CA LEU A 373 1.98 2.78 8.55
C LEU A 373 2.06 1.47 9.34
N SER A 374 1.14 0.52 9.13
CA SER A 374 1.24 -0.84 9.70
C SER A 374 2.50 -1.57 9.25
N LEU A 375 2.90 -1.45 7.99
CA LEU A 375 4.16 -2.02 7.49
C LEU A 375 5.39 -1.33 8.11
N SER A 376 5.36 -0.02 8.28
CA SER A 376 6.42 0.75 8.93
C SER A 376 6.65 0.27 10.36
N GLU A 377 5.57 0.10 11.13
CA GLU A 377 5.67 -0.44 12.49
C GLU A 377 6.18 -1.89 12.51
N TRP A 378 5.76 -2.72 11.56
CA TRP A 378 6.30 -4.07 11.40
C TRP A 378 7.82 -4.06 11.19
N LEU A 379 8.33 -3.16 10.34
CA LEU A 379 9.76 -3.02 10.10
C LEU A 379 10.51 -2.53 11.33
N LYS A 380 9.94 -1.57 12.06
CA LYS A 380 10.50 -1.07 13.31
C LYS A 380 10.67 -2.19 14.34
N LEU A 381 9.64 -3.02 14.54
CA LEU A 381 9.72 -4.18 15.44
C LEU A 381 10.79 -5.18 15.01
N LYS A 382 10.92 -5.42 13.69
CA LYS A 382 11.97 -6.29 13.17
C LYS A 382 13.37 -5.74 13.39
N HIS A 383 13.56 -4.44 13.20
CA HIS A 383 14.83 -3.78 13.43
C HIS A 383 15.21 -3.80 14.91
N GLN A 384 14.26 -3.52 15.81
CA GLN A 384 14.47 -3.63 17.26
C GLN A 384 14.87 -5.05 17.68
N ALA A 385 14.15 -6.07 17.23
CA ALA A 385 14.48 -7.46 17.53
C ALA A 385 15.88 -7.85 17.03
N PHE A 386 16.27 -7.37 15.84
CA PHE A 386 17.61 -7.59 15.31
C PHE A 386 18.68 -6.92 16.17
N ASN A 387 18.47 -5.67 16.59
CA ASN A 387 19.42 -4.94 17.45
C ASN A 387 19.55 -5.60 18.83
N THR A 388 18.46 -6.10 19.41
CA THR A 388 18.49 -6.87 20.66
C THR A 388 19.33 -8.14 20.51
N LEU A 389 19.11 -8.92 19.44
CA LEU A 389 19.92 -10.12 19.17
C LEU A 389 21.40 -9.78 18.97
N LEU A 390 21.71 -8.69 18.26
CA LEU A 390 23.08 -8.22 18.09
C LEU A 390 23.72 -7.82 19.42
N TYR A 391 22.97 -7.19 20.32
CA TYR A 391 23.41 -6.86 21.66
C TYR A 391 23.67 -8.12 22.48
N GLU A 392 22.70 -9.02 22.60
CA GLU A 392 22.83 -10.28 23.35
C GLU A 392 23.98 -11.16 22.85
N SER A 393 24.30 -11.12 21.55
CA SER A 393 25.44 -11.85 20.98
C SER A 393 26.81 -11.25 21.30
N ARG A 394 26.89 -10.00 21.79
CA ARG A 394 28.13 -9.22 21.98
C ARG A 394 28.51 -8.96 23.43
N PHE A 395 27.63 -9.26 24.38
CA PHE A 395 27.87 -9.07 25.80
C PHE A 395 27.86 -10.42 26.51
N ASP A 396 28.70 -10.57 27.52
CA ASP A 396 28.73 -11.78 28.35
C ASP A 396 27.48 -11.82 29.25
N PRO A 397 26.68 -12.90 29.22
CA PRO A 397 25.41 -12.94 29.93
C PRO A 397 25.55 -12.87 31.46
N LEU A 398 26.67 -13.33 32.03
CA LEU A 398 26.89 -13.31 33.48
C LEU A 398 27.31 -11.91 33.96
N THR A 399 28.29 -11.30 33.30
CA THR A 399 28.97 -10.09 33.78
C THR A 399 28.51 -8.81 33.09
N GLN A 400 27.80 -8.90 31.96
CA GLN A 400 27.29 -7.78 31.15
C GLN A 400 28.39 -6.85 30.59
N VAL A 401 29.66 -7.28 30.61
CA VAL A 401 30.74 -6.63 29.84
C VAL A 401 30.80 -7.20 28.42
N GLY A 402 31.58 -6.59 27.54
CA GLY A 402 31.72 -7.10 26.16
C GLY A 402 32.23 -8.55 26.17
N ASN A 403 31.83 -9.37 25.21
CA ASN A 403 32.39 -10.72 25.07
C ASN A 403 33.54 -10.72 24.05
N ARG A 404 34.10 -11.90 23.77
CA ARG A 404 35.14 -12.08 22.76
C ARG A 404 34.75 -11.57 21.36
N LEU A 405 33.49 -11.75 20.95
CA LEU A 405 33.03 -11.27 19.64
C LEU A 405 33.07 -9.73 19.56
N LEU A 406 32.63 -9.03 20.61
CA LEU A 406 32.72 -7.56 20.64
C LEU A 406 34.17 -7.08 20.70
N LEU A 407 35.05 -7.80 21.41
CA LEU A 407 36.48 -7.49 21.41
C LEU A 407 37.06 -7.57 19.99
N ASP A 408 36.79 -8.66 19.27
CA ASP A 408 37.27 -8.85 17.90
C ASP A 408 36.74 -7.74 16.96
N ASP A 409 35.45 -7.39 17.07
CA ASP A 409 34.83 -6.26 16.34
C ASP A 409 35.56 -4.93 16.62
N GLU A 410 35.98 -4.69 17.87
CA GLU A 410 36.70 -3.46 18.27
C GLU A 410 38.17 -3.47 17.85
N LEU A 411 38.85 -4.61 17.87
CA LEU A 411 40.24 -4.74 17.43
C LEU A 411 40.39 -4.50 15.93
N VAL A 412 39.46 -5.00 15.10
CA VAL A 412 39.46 -4.78 13.65
C VAL A 412 39.37 -3.28 13.32
N LYS A 413 38.57 -2.51 14.07
CA LYS A 413 38.45 -1.05 13.90
C LYS A 413 39.73 -0.29 14.24
N LEU A 414 40.65 -0.91 14.98
CA LEU A 414 41.88 -0.28 15.48
C LEU A 414 43.12 -0.62 14.67
N ALA A 415 43.00 -1.29 13.51
CA ALA A 415 44.13 -1.73 12.68
C ALA A 415 45.19 -0.65 12.38
N HIS A 416 44.79 0.63 12.32
CA HIS A 416 45.69 1.76 12.06
C HIS A 416 45.80 2.76 13.23
N SER A 417 45.19 2.45 14.38
CA SER A 417 45.18 3.31 15.56
C SER A 417 46.22 2.87 16.59
N ALA A 418 46.64 3.77 17.49
CA ALA A 418 47.40 3.38 18.65
C ALA A 418 46.46 2.81 19.73
N TYR A 419 46.87 1.73 20.40
CA TYR A 419 46.06 1.09 21.43
C TYR A 419 46.92 0.39 22.48
N ILE A 420 46.31 0.08 23.61
CA ILE A 420 46.88 -0.74 24.69
C ILE A 420 45.91 -1.87 24.98
N ILE A 421 46.42 -3.10 25.04
CA ILE A 421 45.70 -4.30 25.44
C ILE A 421 46.22 -4.72 26.81
N VAL A 422 45.32 -4.92 27.75
CA VAL A 422 45.61 -5.52 29.04
C VAL A 422 44.88 -6.84 29.14
N PHE A 423 45.62 -7.93 29.26
CA PHE A 423 45.06 -9.24 29.59
C PHE A 423 44.97 -9.34 31.11
N ILE A 424 43.81 -9.72 31.65
CA ILE A 424 43.51 -9.76 33.07
C ILE A 424 42.91 -11.13 33.39
N ASP A 425 43.45 -11.79 34.40
CA ASP A 425 42.96 -13.07 34.91
C ASP A 425 42.56 -12.88 36.38
N CYS A 426 41.36 -13.35 36.71
CA CYS A 426 40.80 -13.28 38.05
C CYS A 426 41.33 -14.42 38.94
N ASP A 427 42.27 -14.08 39.83
CA ASP A 427 42.94 -15.05 40.69
C ASP A 427 42.02 -15.65 41.76
N GLY A 428 42.21 -16.94 42.05
CA GLY A 428 41.58 -17.62 43.20
C GLY A 428 40.16 -18.14 42.97
N ILE A 429 39.60 -18.02 41.75
CA ILE A 429 38.25 -18.51 41.42
C ILE A 429 38.04 -19.99 41.74
N LYS A 430 39.02 -20.84 41.40
CA LYS A 430 38.93 -22.26 41.69
C LYS A 430 38.74 -22.53 43.20
N LYS A 431 39.49 -21.82 44.06
CA LYS A 431 39.35 -21.94 45.52
C LYS A 431 37.99 -21.47 46.01
N ILE A 432 37.44 -20.40 45.43
CA ILE A 432 36.07 -19.94 45.75
C ILE A 432 35.04 -20.99 45.33
N ASN A 433 35.15 -21.53 44.12
CA ASN A 433 34.23 -22.55 43.62
C ASN A 433 34.27 -23.82 44.46
N ASP A 434 35.47 -24.31 44.77
CA ASP A 434 35.67 -25.55 45.53
C ASP A 434 35.22 -25.38 47.00
N GLY A 435 35.39 -24.19 47.59
CA GLY A 435 35.07 -23.92 48.99
C GLY A 435 33.65 -23.39 49.26
N LEU A 436 33.08 -22.60 48.34
CA LEU A 436 31.82 -21.85 48.54
C LEU A 436 30.78 -22.14 47.44
N GLY A 437 31.11 -22.99 46.46
CA GLY A 437 30.26 -23.37 45.34
C GLY A 437 30.27 -22.38 44.17
N HIS A 438 29.84 -22.87 43.00
CA HIS A 438 29.85 -22.10 41.75
C HIS A 438 29.05 -20.80 41.80
N ALA A 439 27.92 -20.76 42.50
CA ALA A 439 27.13 -19.53 42.66
C ALA A 439 27.93 -18.40 43.33
N LYS A 440 28.87 -18.74 44.22
CA LYS A 440 29.73 -17.74 44.86
C LYS A 440 30.87 -17.30 43.94
N GLY A 441 31.39 -18.19 43.10
CA GLY A 441 32.33 -17.83 42.03
C GLY A 441 31.70 -16.90 40.99
N ASP A 442 30.46 -17.15 40.61
CA ASP A 442 29.68 -16.27 39.73
C ASP A 442 29.48 -14.88 40.36
N ALA A 443 29.15 -14.83 41.66
CA ALA A 443 29.04 -13.57 42.40
C ALA A 443 30.37 -12.80 42.44
N PHE A 444 31.50 -13.50 42.55
CA PHE A 444 32.82 -12.90 42.46
C PHE A 444 33.09 -12.34 41.06
N LEU A 445 32.83 -13.09 40.00
CA LEU A 445 33.02 -12.64 38.62
C LEU A 445 32.18 -11.41 38.29
N ILE A 446 30.92 -11.37 38.74
CA ILE A 446 30.04 -10.21 38.60
C ILE A 446 30.62 -9.00 39.33
N ASN A 447 31.12 -9.18 40.55
CA ASN A 447 31.72 -8.10 41.33
C ASN A 447 33.04 -7.61 40.73
N ALA A 448 33.92 -8.51 40.29
CA ALA A 448 35.17 -8.19 39.61
C ALA A 448 34.91 -7.40 38.33
N ALA A 449 33.96 -7.83 37.49
CA ALA A 449 33.56 -7.11 36.29
C ALA A 449 33.02 -5.70 36.61
N LYS A 450 32.16 -5.56 37.61
CA LYS A 450 31.67 -4.24 38.07
C LYS A 450 32.80 -3.32 38.52
N LEU A 451 33.75 -3.85 39.30
CA LEU A 451 34.92 -3.09 39.75
C LEU A 451 35.82 -2.72 38.58
N MET A 452 36.05 -3.63 37.63
CA MET A 452 36.76 -3.33 36.39
C MET A 452 36.07 -2.21 35.62
N THR A 453 34.76 -2.30 35.35
CA THR A 453 34.04 -1.22 34.65
C THR A 453 34.14 0.11 35.41
N HIS A 454 33.98 0.11 36.74
CA HIS A 454 34.05 1.33 37.53
C HIS A 454 35.46 1.98 37.51
N HIS A 455 36.52 1.19 37.67
CA HIS A 455 37.89 1.69 37.72
C HIS A 455 38.48 2.00 36.34
N LEU A 456 38.03 1.30 35.29
CA LEU A 456 38.73 1.24 34.00
C LEU A 456 37.96 1.89 32.83
N ALA A 457 36.65 2.13 32.96
CA ALA A 457 35.81 2.58 31.83
C ALA A 457 36.21 3.92 31.19
N GLN A 458 36.91 4.80 31.93
CA GLN A 458 37.32 6.10 31.39
C GLN A 458 38.40 6.00 30.31
N ASP A 459 39.24 4.96 30.33
CA ASP A 459 40.36 4.84 29.37
C ASP A 459 40.13 3.75 28.32
N GLY A 460 39.13 2.88 28.51
CA GLY A 460 38.91 1.75 27.63
C GLY A 460 37.69 0.91 27.98
N THR A 461 37.49 -0.13 27.19
CA THR A 461 36.36 -1.07 27.33
C THR A 461 36.87 -2.40 27.87
N VAL A 462 36.11 -2.98 28.80
CA VAL A 462 36.42 -4.28 29.41
C VAL A 462 35.60 -5.36 28.69
N PHE A 463 36.24 -6.49 28.42
CA PHE A 463 35.68 -7.65 27.76
C PHE A 463 35.94 -8.89 28.60
N ARG A 464 35.04 -9.87 28.60
CA ARG A 464 35.26 -11.21 29.15
C ARG A 464 35.42 -12.18 28.00
N THR A 465 36.58 -12.84 27.91
CA THR A 465 36.92 -13.73 26.80
C THR A 465 36.95 -15.21 27.18
N GLY A 466 37.00 -15.50 28.48
CA GLY A 466 37.01 -16.85 29.03
C GLY A 466 36.25 -16.94 30.37
N GLY A 467 36.43 -18.04 31.10
CA GLY A 467 35.78 -18.24 32.40
C GLY A 467 36.15 -17.16 33.40
N ASP A 468 37.44 -16.96 33.63
CA ASP A 468 38.04 -16.00 34.56
C ASP A 468 38.91 -14.94 33.85
N GLU A 469 38.92 -14.95 32.53
CA GLU A 469 39.74 -14.09 31.68
C GLU A 469 38.98 -12.86 31.18
N PHE A 470 39.59 -11.71 31.37
CA PHE A 470 39.12 -10.41 30.92
C PHE A 470 40.20 -9.71 30.09
N ILE A 471 39.77 -8.88 29.15
CA ILE A 471 40.64 -8.02 28.36
C ILE A 471 40.17 -6.59 28.52
N TRP A 472 41.08 -5.68 28.79
CA TRP A 472 40.82 -4.24 28.79
C TRP A 472 41.54 -3.60 27.61
N LEU A 473 40.75 -3.04 26.68
CA LEU A 473 41.22 -2.40 25.46
C LEU A 473 41.12 -0.89 25.59
N CYS A 474 42.27 -0.21 25.58
CA CYS A 474 42.36 1.24 25.67
C CYS A 474 42.72 1.84 24.31
N LYS A 475 41.89 2.74 23.80
CA LYS A 475 42.13 3.45 22.54
C LYS A 475 43.01 4.67 22.79
N VAL A 476 44.07 4.83 22.01
CA VAL A 476 45.05 5.91 22.21
C VAL A 476 45.05 6.84 21.00
N LYS A 477 44.74 8.12 21.21
CA LYS A 477 44.65 9.11 20.12
C LYS A 477 46.02 9.46 19.54
N ASN A 478 47.07 9.46 20.35
CA ASN A 478 48.43 9.83 19.94
C ASN A 478 49.45 8.82 20.46
N LYS A 479 50.25 8.25 19.55
CA LYS A 479 51.31 7.28 19.87
C LYS A 479 52.32 7.83 20.90
N SER A 480 52.60 9.13 20.89
CA SER A 480 53.56 9.73 21.84
C SER A 480 53.13 9.60 23.31
N HIS A 481 51.84 9.39 23.58
CA HIS A 481 51.31 9.26 24.95
C HIS A 481 51.34 7.82 25.48
N LEU A 482 51.72 6.83 24.66
CA LEU A 482 51.70 5.41 25.05
C LEU A 482 52.51 5.13 26.34
N PRO A 483 53.75 5.62 26.53
CA PRO A 483 54.52 5.31 27.73
C PRO A 483 53.92 5.88 29.02
N GLN A 484 53.44 7.13 28.96
CA GLN A 484 52.82 7.79 30.09
C GLN A 484 51.49 7.11 30.45
N LEU A 485 50.66 6.82 29.43
CA LEU A 485 49.40 6.13 29.63
C LEU A 485 49.61 4.73 30.22
N LYS A 486 50.57 3.94 29.71
CA LYS A 486 50.92 2.61 30.24
C LYS A 486 51.21 2.66 31.75
N THR A 487 51.93 3.70 32.20
CA THR A 487 52.22 3.92 33.62
C THR A 487 50.95 4.22 34.43
N THR A 488 50.09 5.11 33.94
CA THR A 488 48.80 5.44 34.57
C THR A 488 47.86 4.23 34.64
N LEU A 489 47.72 3.47 33.55
CA LEU A 489 46.87 2.27 33.51
C LEU A 489 47.39 1.20 34.49
N THR A 490 48.71 1.06 34.62
CA THR A 490 49.31 0.15 35.60
C THR A 490 48.96 0.55 37.04
N GLN A 491 48.94 1.85 37.37
CA GLN A 491 48.51 2.31 38.70
C GLN A 491 47.02 2.01 38.94
N LYS A 492 46.16 2.18 37.93
CA LYS A 492 44.74 1.82 38.03
C LYS A 492 44.53 0.32 38.26
N LEU A 493 45.29 -0.54 37.58
CA LEU A 493 45.24 -2.00 37.77
C LEU A 493 45.69 -2.41 39.18
N LYS A 494 46.73 -1.78 39.73
CA LYS A 494 47.14 -1.98 41.14
C LYS A 494 46.05 -1.57 42.12
N ALA A 495 45.41 -0.42 41.89
CA ALA A 495 44.30 0.05 42.72
C ALA A 495 43.11 -0.92 42.65
N LEU A 496 42.74 -1.38 41.44
CA LEU A 496 41.71 -2.39 41.23
C LEU A 496 42.02 -3.70 41.96
N HIS A 497 43.25 -4.21 41.84
CA HIS A 497 43.70 -5.41 42.55
C HIS A 497 43.50 -5.28 44.07
N ASN A 498 43.92 -4.15 44.65
CA ASN A 498 43.75 -3.89 46.08
C ASN A 498 42.27 -3.80 46.48
N THR A 499 41.42 -3.18 45.66
CA THR A 499 39.98 -3.11 45.91
C THR A 499 39.33 -4.50 45.88
N ILE A 500 39.71 -5.35 44.93
CA ILE A 500 39.23 -6.73 44.83
C ILE A 500 39.67 -7.52 46.07
N GLN A 501 40.96 -7.46 46.45
CA GLN A 501 41.48 -8.16 47.64
C GLN A 501 40.77 -7.75 48.94
N ARG A 502 40.40 -6.47 49.10
CA ARG A 502 39.66 -6.01 50.29
C ARG A 502 38.28 -6.65 50.41
N GLN A 503 37.60 -6.86 49.27
CA GLN A 503 36.27 -7.48 49.24
C GLN A 503 36.35 -9.02 49.22
N TRP A 504 37.44 -9.57 48.66
CA TRP A 504 37.69 -10.99 48.48
C TRP A 504 39.13 -11.32 48.90
N PRO A 505 39.40 -11.55 50.20
CA PRO A 505 40.75 -11.63 50.76
C PRO A 505 41.66 -12.71 50.15
N GLN A 506 41.09 -13.75 49.56
CA GLN A 506 41.82 -14.85 48.93
C GLN A 506 41.87 -14.75 47.39
N SER A 507 41.46 -13.61 46.84
CA SER A 507 41.33 -13.39 45.40
C SER A 507 41.97 -12.07 44.98
N GLY A 508 42.20 -11.92 43.69
CA GLY A 508 42.82 -10.72 43.14
C GLY A 508 42.74 -10.75 41.62
N ILE A 509 43.59 -9.96 40.99
CA ILE A 509 43.81 -10.02 39.55
C ILE A 509 45.29 -10.12 39.24
N SER A 510 45.61 -10.96 38.26
CA SER A 510 46.89 -10.98 37.56
C SER A 510 46.68 -10.35 36.20
N TYR A 511 47.63 -9.55 35.73
CA TYR A 511 47.47 -8.81 34.49
C TYR A 511 48.78 -8.64 33.73
N GLY A 512 48.67 -8.47 32.42
CA GLY A 512 49.78 -8.19 31.51
C GLY A 512 49.37 -7.13 30.52
N ILE A 513 50.24 -6.16 30.28
CA ILE A 513 49.98 -4.98 29.45
C ILE A 513 50.87 -5.00 28.21
N ALA A 514 50.30 -4.79 27.03
CA ALA A 514 51.01 -4.64 25.76
C ALA A 514 50.44 -3.48 24.96
N SER A 515 51.30 -2.71 24.31
CA SER A 515 50.89 -1.58 23.46
C SER A 515 51.18 -1.83 21.99
N SER A 516 50.45 -1.15 21.12
CA SER A 516 50.51 -1.29 19.65
C SER A 516 51.87 -0.94 19.03
N ASP A 517 52.78 -0.32 19.77
CA ASP A 517 54.16 -0.04 19.37
C ASP A 517 55.13 -1.20 19.69
N GLU A 518 54.71 -2.15 20.53
CA GLU A 518 55.48 -3.34 20.88
C GLU A 518 55.24 -4.53 19.91
N CYS A 519 54.28 -4.40 19.00
CA CYS A 519 53.80 -5.50 18.15
C CYS A 519 53.39 -5.02 16.76
N GLN A 520 53.36 -5.93 15.78
CA GLN A 520 52.98 -5.59 14.40
C GLN A 520 51.46 -5.57 14.19
N ASN A 521 50.71 -6.33 15.00
CA ASN A 521 49.26 -6.47 14.90
C ASN A 521 48.63 -6.77 16.27
N HIS A 522 47.29 -6.71 16.34
CA HIS A 522 46.56 -6.93 17.60
C HIS A 522 46.70 -8.35 18.16
N THR A 523 46.92 -9.35 17.31
CA THR A 523 47.09 -10.76 17.71
C THR A 523 48.41 -10.94 18.46
N GLU A 524 49.48 -10.32 17.97
CA GLU A 524 50.76 -10.27 18.68
C GLU A 524 50.65 -9.49 20.00
N CYS A 525 49.94 -8.35 20.03
CA CYS A 525 49.69 -7.62 21.28
C CYS A 525 48.95 -8.48 22.31
N LEU A 526 47.90 -9.20 21.90
CA LEU A 526 47.16 -10.12 22.77
C LEU A 526 48.07 -11.20 23.34
N THR A 527 48.88 -11.82 22.48
CA THR A 527 49.83 -12.88 22.88
C THR A 527 50.87 -12.35 23.87
N LEU A 528 51.42 -11.16 23.62
CA LEU A 528 52.41 -10.53 24.51
C LEU A 528 51.79 -10.13 25.85
N ALA A 529 50.55 -9.63 25.86
CA ALA A 529 49.83 -9.29 27.08
C ALA A 529 49.53 -10.55 27.92
N ASP A 530 49.09 -11.64 27.28
CA ASP A 530 48.85 -12.93 27.93
C ASP A 530 50.13 -13.51 28.57
N GLN A 531 51.24 -13.53 27.84
CA GLN A 531 52.54 -13.96 28.38
C GLN A 531 52.95 -13.16 29.62
N ARG A 532 52.78 -11.84 29.59
CA ARG A 532 53.08 -10.95 30.72
C ARG A 532 52.16 -11.20 31.91
N MET A 533 50.88 -11.47 31.67
CA MET A 533 49.91 -11.84 32.69
C MET A 533 50.31 -13.15 33.37
N TYR A 534 50.63 -14.18 32.57
CA TYR A 534 51.03 -15.48 33.08
C TYR A 534 52.28 -15.43 33.97
N ASN A 535 53.26 -14.60 33.59
CA ASN A 535 54.47 -14.37 34.39
C ASN A 535 54.13 -13.76 35.75
N LEU A 536 53.22 -12.78 35.79
CA LEU A 536 52.77 -12.18 37.05
C LEU A 536 52.00 -13.18 37.92
N LYS A 537 51.08 -13.95 37.32
CA LYS A 537 50.29 -14.99 37.99
C LYS A 537 51.19 -16.06 38.63
N SER A 538 52.24 -16.46 37.93
CA SER A 538 53.24 -17.42 38.43
C SER A 538 54.03 -16.86 39.62
N ALA A 539 54.43 -15.59 39.56
CA ALA A 539 55.10 -14.91 40.67
C ALA A 539 54.22 -14.76 41.92
N HIS A 540 52.90 -14.55 41.76
CA HIS A 540 51.95 -14.55 42.87
C HIS A 540 51.83 -15.92 43.53
N LYS A 541 51.76 -17.01 42.75
CA LYS A 541 51.70 -18.38 43.29
C LYS A 541 52.92 -18.74 44.13
N LEU A 542 54.12 -18.31 43.70
CA LEU A 542 55.37 -18.53 44.42
C LEU A 542 55.49 -17.76 45.74
N LYS A 543 54.69 -16.70 45.95
CA LYS A 543 54.67 -15.92 47.21
C LYS A 543 53.65 -16.44 48.24
N VAL A 544 52.73 -17.29 47.81
CA VAL A 544 51.64 -17.84 48.64
C VAL A 544 51.93 -19.27 49.10
N CYS A 545 52.85 -19.97 48.41
CA CYS A 545 53.51 -21.18 48.91
C CYS A 545 54.63 -20.77 49.87
#